data_AF-A0A350IEQ6-F1
#
_entry.id   AF-A0A350IEQ6-F1
#
_cell.length_a   1.000
_cell.length_b   1.000
_cell.length_c   1.000
_cell.angle_alpha   90.00
_cell.angle_beta   90.00
_cell.angle_gamma   90.00
#
_symmetry.space_group_name_H-M   'P 1'
#
loop_
_entity.id
_entity.type
_entity.pdbx_description
1 polymer ?
#
loop_
_entity_poly.entity_id
_entity_poly.type
_entity_poly.pdbx_seq_one_letter_code
_entity_poly.pdbx_strand_id
1 'polypeptide(L)'
;MTLSYYNDAFDLQVGDIVYVDGKLEGLRGRVVDITYNFKIKLSDYKRVISVADTQVNGELFFAGSHFVTFDPTTLPYSKVISWFKAPDKEEDVYVSGNDDSSFQLDDLSTMKVSHDIAERGHDYYMESRVRYICLDGTKGRAIVEGSQIYELEFECENREIRNLTCNCFCSYPCKHEFAAMLQLRETLELIAKNYESQHKATNYFAAVVKGTLMSFAIDGKDAGSILLR
;
A
#
# COMPACT_ATOMS: atom_id res chain seq x y z
N MET A 1 -25.19 -2.28 5.23
CA MET A 1 -25.73 -1.69 6.47
C MET A 1 -25.19 -0.28 6.56
N THR A 2 -26.04 0.71 6.86
CA THR A 2 -25.62 2.11 7.07
C THR A 2 -25.69 2.40 8.56
N LEU A 3 -24.67 3.06 9.10
CA LEU A 3 -24.57 3.43 10.51
C LEU A 3 -24.16 4.90 10.63
N SER A 4 -24.58 5.53 11.71
CA SER A 4 -24.25 6.93 12.00
C SER A 4 -23.06 7.03 12.94
N TYR A 5 -22.06 7.81 12.53
CA TYR A 5 -20.89 8.14 13.34
C TYR A 5 -20.80 9.65 13.49
N TYR A 6 -20.31 10.11 14.62
CA TYR A 6 -20.01 11.51 14.85
C TYR A 6 -18.65 11.86 14.24
N ASN A 7 -18.53 13.06 13.68
CA ASN A 7 -17.28 13.55 13.11
C ASN A 7 -17.14 15.05 13.38
N ASP A 8 -16.03 15.43 14.00
CA ASP A 8 -15.61 16.80 14.25
C ASP A 8 -14.16 17.08 13.83
N ALA A 9 -13.48 16.08 13.28
CA ALA A 9 -12.06 16.15 12.95
C ALA A 9 -11.78 16.29 11.44
N PHE A 10 -12.70 15.82 10.59
CA PHE A 10 -12.48 15.72 9.15
C PHE A 10 -13.53 16.49 8.35
N ASP A 11 -13.13 17.09 7.23
CA ASP A 11 -14.05 17.67 6.25
C ASP A 11 -14.53 16.57 5.29
N LEU A 12 -15.51 15.79 5.74
CA LEU A 12 -16.00 14.62 5.01
C LEU A 12 -16.80 15.02 3.77
N GLN A 13 -16.64 14.22 2.71
CA GLN A 13 -17.45 14.25 1.51
C GLN A 13 -18.13 12.89 1.30
N VAL A 14 -19.30 12.89 0.64
CA VAL A 14 -19.92 11.63 0.21
C VAL A 14 -18.97 10.92 -0.74
N GLY A 15 -18.77 9.62 -0.53
CA GLY A 15 -17.82 8.80 -1.26
C GLY A 15 -16.48 8.59 -0.56
N ASP A 16 -16.16 9.41 0.45
CA ASP A 16 -14.92 9.27 1.23
C ASP A 16 -14.82 7.89 1.88
N ILE A 17 -13.62 7.34 1.85
CA ILE A 17 -13.28 6.10 2.53
C ILE A 17 -12.82 6.46 3.94
N VAL A 18 -13.43 5.84 4.94
CA VAL A 18 -13.23 6.20 6.35
C VAL A 18 -13.03 4.97 7.23
N TYR A 19 -12.36 5.19 8.35
CA TYR A 19 -12.31 4.24 9.46
C TYR A 19 -12.93 4.87 10.70
N VAL A 20 -13.51 4.04 11.55
CA VAL A 20 -14.30 4.44 12.70
C VAL A 20 -13.87 3.68 13.95
N ASP A 21 -14.14 4.21 15.14
CA ASP A 21 -13.92 3.47 16.40
C ASP A 21 -15.10 2.55 16.75
N GLY A 22 -14.90 1.67 17.73
CA GLY A 22 -15.94 0.80 18.27
C GLY A 22 -16.10 -0.52 17.53
N LYS A 23 -17.33 -0.99 17.33
CA LYS A 23 -17.57 -2.39 16.89
C LYS A 23 -17.10 -2.70 15.46
N LEU A 24 -16.97 -1.68 14.62
CA LEU A 24 -16.50 -1.81 13.24
C LEU A 24 -15.08 -1.26 13.08
N GLU A 25 -14.36 -1.11 14.18
CA GLU A 25 -12.98 -0.63 14.14
C GLU A 25 -12.09 -1.56 13.30
N GLY A 26 -11.16 -0.94 12.56
CA GLY A 26 -10.32 -1.62 11.57
C GLY A 26 -11.02 -1.96 10.25
N LEU A 27 -12.36 -1.91 10.18
CA LEU A 27 -13.08 -2.13 8.93
C LEU A 27 -13.21 -0.84 8.12
N ARG A 28 -13.04 -0.97 6.81
CA ARG A 28 -13.19 0.13 5.85
C ARG A 28 -14.67 0.47 5.66
N GLY A 29 -15.02 1.73 5.89
CA GLY A 29 -16.33 2.30 5.61
C GLY A 29 -16.30 3.26 4.41
N ARG A 30 -17.49 3.62 3.92
CA ARG A 30 -17.67 4.68 2.92
C ARG A 30 -18.75 5.65 3.39
N VAL A 31 -18.47 6.94 3.31
CA VAL A 31 -19.46 7.98 3.62
C VAL A 31 -20.53 7.96 2.53
N VAL A 32 -21.79 7.79 2.92
CA VAL A 32 -22.94 7.74 2.00
C VAL A 32 -23.88 8.93 2.15
N ASP A 33 -23.83 9.62 3.29
CA ASP A 33 -24.64 10.79 3.60
C ASP A 33 -24.00 11.59 4.75
N ILE A 34 -24.25 12.89 4.80
CA ILE A 34 -23.73 13.81 5.83
C ILE A 34 -24.85 14.72 6.31
N THR A 35 -25.13 14.70 7.62
CA THR A 35 -26.15 15.55 8.25
C THR A 35 -25.52 16.54 9.22
N TYR A 36 -25.78 17.83 9.01
CA TYR A 36 -25.33 18.92 9.91
C TYR A 36 -26.39 19.35 10.93
N ASN A 37 -27.64 18.94 10.74
CA ASN A 37 -28.77 19.29 11.60
C ASN A 37 -29.14 18.10 12.51
N PHE A 38 -28.50 17.97 13.67
CA PHE A 38 -28.75 16.86 14.60
C PHE A 38 -28.68 17.30 16.07
N LYS A 39 -29.26 16.47 16.94
CA LYS A 39 -29.08 16.53 18.40
C LYS A 39 -28.77 15.13 18.89
N ILE A 40 -27.52 14.91 19.30
CA ILE A 40 -27.03 13.61 19.80
C ILE A 40 -26.43 13.77 21.18
N LYS A 41 -26.31 12.66 21.91
CA LYS A 41 -25.49 12.59 23.12
C LYS A 41 -24.16 11.96 22.75
N LEU A 42 -23.06 12.70 22.87
CA LEU A 42 -21.74 12.23 22.40
C LEU A 42 -21.28 10.91 23.02
N SER A 43 -21.71 10.59 24.25
CA SER A 43 -21.40 9.30 24.89
C SER A 43 -21.97 8.09 24.16
N ASP A 44 -23.01 8.31 23.34
CA ASP A 44 -23.77 7.23 22.70
C ASP A 44 -23.27 7.00 21.26
N TYR A 45 -22.36 7.85 20.75
CA TYR A 45 -21.87 7.81 19.39
C TYR A 45 -20.39 7.47 19.31
N LYS A 46 -20.11 6.58 18.37
CA LYS A 46 -18.77 6.30 17.87
C LYS A 46 -18.38 7.35 16.83
N ARG A 47 -17.08 7.48 16.57
CA ARG A 47 -16.48 8.55 15.78
C ARG A 47 -15.76 8.05 14.55
N VAL A 48 -15.66 8.91 13.56
CA VAL A 48 -14.68 8.75 12.47
C VAL A 48 -13.30 9.03 13.05
N ILE A 49 -12.35 8.11 12.81
CA ILE A 49 -10.97 8.20 13.32
C ILE A 49 -9.96 8.53 12.22
N SER A 50 -10.29 8.26 10.95
CA SER A 50 -9.47 8.67 9.81
C SER A 50 -10.25 8.65 8.51
N VAL A 51 -9.71 9.39 7.54
CA VAL A 51 -10.18 9.43 6.14
C VAL A 51 -9.00 9.03 5.26
N ALA A 52 -9.24 8.12 4.31
CA ALA A 52 -8.23 7.72 3.36
C ALA A 52 -8.01 8.82 2.31
N ASP A 53 -6.76 9.21 2.08
CA ASP A 53 -6.44 10.21 1.06
C ASP A 53 -6.40 9.56 -0.32
N THR A 54 -7.52 9.62 -1.05
CA THR A 54 -7.67 9.03 -2.39
C THR A 54 -7.34 10.01 -3.52
N GLN A 55 -6.75 11.17 -3.22
CA GLN A 55 -6.38 12.16 -4.23
C GLN A 55 -5.04 11.80 -4.86
N VAL A 56 -5.07 11.49 -6.16
CA VAL A 56 -3.87 11.17 -6.95
C VAL A 56 -3.71 12.23 -8.02
N ASN A 57 -2.62 12.98 -7.93
CA ASN A 57 -2.23 14.01 -8.88
C ASN A 57 -0.80 13.72 -9.32
N GLY A 58 -0.59 13.49 -10.62
CA GLY A 58 0.72 13.21 -11.17
C GLY A 58 0.65 12.35 -12.43
N GLU A 59 1.83 12.08 -12.99
CA GLU A 59 1.98 11.22 -14.16
C GLU A 59 2.15 9.77 -13.74
N LEU A 60 1.48 8.86 -14.45
CA LEU A 60 1.50 7.42 -14.19
C LEU A 60 1.86 6.69 -15.49
N PHE A 61 2.84 5.81 -15.39
CA PHE A 61 3.39 5.03 -16.49
C PHE A 61 2.96 3.57 -16.37
N PHE A 62 2.70 2.92 -17.51
CA PHE A 62 2.30 1.51 -17.52
C PHE A 62 3.51 0.60 -17.24
N ALA A 63 3.40 -0.29 -16.26
CA ALA A 63 4.40 -1.31 -15.97
C ALA A 63 3.72 -2.62 -15.54
N GLY A 64 3.48 -3.53 -16.49
CA GLY A 64 2.88 -4.83 -16.20
C GLY A 64 1.46 -4.71 -15.64
N SER A 65 1.21 -5.31 -14.47
CA SER A 65 -0.05 -5.21 -13.71
C SER A 65 -0.18 -3.90 -12.91
N HIS A 66 0.87 -3.07 -12.85
CA HIS A 66 0.94 -1.84 -12.07
C HIS A 66 1.01 -0.59 -12.95
N PHE A 67 0.69 0.54 -12.32
CA PHE A 67 1.14 1.85 -12.74
C PHE A 67 2.34 2.26 -11.90
N VAL A 68 3.31 2.93 -12.50
CA VAL A 68 4.49 3.48 -11.83
C VAL A 68 4.48 5.00 -11.92
N THR A 69 4.87 5.68 -10.84
CA THR A 69 5.23 7.10 -10.84
C THR A 69 6.67 7.25 -10.36
N PHE A 70 7.35 8.28 -10.87
CA PHE A 70 8.69 8.68 -10.44
C PHE A 70 8.68 9.94 -9.57
N ASP A 71 7.50 10.50 -9.30
CA ASP A 71 7.30 11.65 -8.41
C ASP A 71 6.83 11.18 -7.02
N PRO A 72 7.61 11.44 -5.94
CA PRO A 72 7.29 11.00 -4.59
C PRO A 72 6.00 11.59 -4.02
N THR A 73 5.46 12.65 -4.62
CA THR A 73 4.23 13.30 -4.17
C THR A 73 2.96 12.67 -4.77
N THR A 74 3.09 11.90 -5.86
CA THR A 74 1.94 11.34 -6.59
C THR A 74 1.29 10.20 -5.79
N LEU A 75 2.09 9.24 -5.31
CA LEU A 75 1.64 8.07 -4.55
C LEU A 75 2.53 7.80 -3.33
N PRO A 76 2.64 8.72 -2.36
CA PRO A 76 3.43 8.48 -1.16
C PRO A 76 2.86 7.31 -0.36
N TYR A 77 3.74 6.52 0.28
CA TYR A 77 3.35 5.34 1.06
C TYR A 77 2.25 5.63 2.09
N SER A 78 2.40 6.71 2.86
CA SER A 78 1.44 7.13 3.90
C SER A 78 0.03 7.39 3.37
N LYS A 79 -0.07 7.87 2.12
CA LYS A 79 -1.34 8.03 1.41
C LYS A 79 -1.91 6.67 1.05
N VAL A 80 -1.14 5.83 0.37
CA VAL A 80 -1.64 4.57 -0.16
C VAL A 80 -2.02 3.58 0.94
N ILE A 81 -1.27 3.49 2.04
CA ILE A 81 -1.60 2.60 3.17
C ILE A 81 -2.95 2.95 3.81
N SER A 82 -3.32 4.24 3.82
CA SER A 82 -4.60 4.70 4.35
C SER A 82 -5.81 4.16 3.57
N TRP A 83 -5.62 3.65 2.35
CA TRP A 83 -6.70 3.04 1.55
C TRP A 83 -7.08 1.65 2.08
N PHE A 84 -6.15 1.00 2.78
CA PHE A 84 -6.20 -0.42 3.09
C PHE A 84 -6.45 -0.70 4.55
N LYS A 85 -5.83 0.06 5.47
CA LYS A 85 -6.00 -0.15 6.91
C LYS A 85 -6.25 1.16 7.66
N ALA A 86 -6.85 1.01 8.83
CA ALA A 86 -6.93 2.09 9.82
C ALA A 86 -5.53 2.47 10.31
N PRO A 87 -5.34 3.70 10.83
CA PRO A 87 -4.09 4.09 11.49
C PRO A 87 -3.74 3.15 12.63
N ASP A 88 -2.44 2.92 12.81
CA ASP A 88 -1.92 2.18 13.96
C ASP A 88 -2.19 2.93 15.26
N LYS A 89 -2.44 2.20 16.34
CA LYS A 89 -2.63 2.75 17.67
C LYS A 89 -1.28 3.06 18.33
N GLU A 90 -1.31 3.87 19.39
CA GLU A 90 -0.10 4.14 20.18
C GLU A 90 0.55 2.86 20.75
N GLU A 91 -0.24 1.80 20.96
CA GLU A 91 0.21 0.49 21.44
C GLU A 91 0.74 -0.44 20.34
N ASP A 92 0.49 -0.12 19.06
CA ASP A 92 0.96 -0.89 17.90
C ASP A 92 2.41 -0.52 17.55
N VAL A 93 3.32 -0.74 18.50
CA VAL A 93 4.74 -0.43 18.35
C VAL A 93 5.45 -1.58 17.62
N TYR A 94 5.89 -1.31 16.40
CA TYR A 94 6.73 -2.22 15.64
C TYR A 94 8.20 -2.04 16.01
N VAL A 95 8.88 -3.15 16.29
CA VAL A 95 10.33 -3.20 16.51
C VAL A 95 10.92 -4.19 15.52
N SER A 96 11.80 -3.70 14.66
CA SER A 96 12.52 -4.51 13.68
C SER A 96 13.95 -4.72 14.14
N GLY A 97 14.39 -5.98 14.14
CA GLY A 97 15.79 -6.37 14.29
C GLY A 97 16.42 -6.67 12.93
N ASN A 98 17.74 -6.67 12.86
CA ASN A 98 18.49 -7.04 11.67
C ASN A 98 19.57 -8.07 12.06
N ASP A 99 19.74 -9.09 11.24
CA ASP A 99 20.78 -10.13 11.37
C ASP A 99 21.92 -9.98 10.35
N ASP A 100 21.99 -8.83 9.67
CA ASP A 100 22.90 -8.49 8.57
C ASP A 100 22.82 -9.42 7.35
N SER A 101 21.73 -10.20 7.24
CA SER A 101 21.51 -11.04 6.07
C SER A 101 21.17 -10.21 4.84
N SER A 102 21.66 -10.68 3.69
CA SER A 102 21.39 -10.10 2.39
C SER A 102 21.22 -11.17 1.33
N PHE A 103 20.54 -10.81 0.24
CA PHE A 103 20.40 -11.68 -0.93
C PHE A 103 20.29 -10.85 -2.21
N GLN A 104 20.61 -11.48 -3.35
CA GLN A 104 20.47 -10.84 -4.65
C GLN A 104 19.02 -10.95 -5.13
N LEU A 105 18.41 -9.84 -5.54
CA LEU A 105 17.04 -9.80 -6.08
C LEU A 105 16.88 -10.71 -7.33
N ASP A 106 17.96 -10.87 -8.09
CA ASP A 106 17.97 -11.73 -9.27
C ASP A 106 18.06 -13.23 -8.93
N ASP A 107 18.50 -13.56 -7.70
CA ASP A 107 18.62 -14.94 -7.21
C ASP A 107 17.89 -15.12 -5.86
N LEU A 108 16.56 -15.21 -5.93
CA LEU A 108 15.70 -15.42 -4.77
C LEU A 108 15.86 -16.80 -4.11
N SER A 109 16.62 -17.73 -4.71
CA SER A 109 16.90 -19.03 -4.08
C SER A 109 17.67 -18.88 -2.76
N THR A 110 18.42 -17.79 -2.63
CA THR A 110 19.23 -17.45 -1.46
C THR A 110 18.41 -16.85 -0.31
N MET A 111 17.13 -16.53 -0.52
CA MET A 111 16.21 -16.10 0.56
C MET A 111 15.91 -17.22 1.57
N LYS A 112 16.30 -18.48 1.30
CA LYS A 112 16.04 -19.64 2.17
C LYS A 112 14.55 -19.88 2.48
N VAL A 113 13.67 -19.52 1.54
CA VAL A 113 12.24 -19.81 1.58
C VAL A 113 12.01 -21.29 1.21
N SER A 114 11.14 -22.01 1.92
CA SER A 114 10.78 -23.38 1.52
C SER A 114 9.95 -23.39 0.24
N HIS A 115 9.99 -24.51 -0.50
CA HIS A 115 9.27 -24.63 -1.77
C HIS A 115 7.78 -24.25 -1.66
N ASP A 116 7.06 -24.82 -0.68
CA ASP A 116 5.62 -24.56 -0.48
C ASP A 116 5.32 -23.09 -0.17
N ILE A 117 6.24 -22.38 0.50
CA ILE A 117 6.09 -20.96 0.80
C ILE A 117 6.37 -20.12 -0.44
N ALA A 118 7.39 -20.50 -1.22
CA ALA A 118 7.71 -19.85 -2.48
C ALA A 118 6.57 -20.00 -3.50
N GLU A 119 5.94 -21.17 -3.60
CA GLU A 119 4.77 -21.41 -4.45
C GLU A 119 3.60 -20.50 -4.06
N ARG A 120 3.26 -20.45 -2.77
CA ARG A 120 2.22 -19.53 -2.28
C ARG A 120 2.57 -18.06 -2.49
N GLY A 121 3.85 -17.70 -2.39
CA GLY A 121 4.31 -16.34 -2.69
C GLY A 121 4.20 -16.01 -4.18
N HIS A 122 4.49 -16.98 -5.04
CA HIS A 122 4.29 -16.87 -6.47
C HIS A 122 2.81 -16.68 -6.83
N ASP A 123 1.88 -17.41 -6.18
CA ASP A 123 0.45 -17.21 -6.35
C ASP A 123 0.03 -15.77 -5.99
N TYR A 124 0.54 -15.24 -4.87
CA TYR A 124 0.26 -13.86 -4.45
C TYR A 124 0.75 -12.85 -5.49
N TYR A 125 1.92 -13.07 -6.08
CA TYR A 125 2.46 -12.26 -7.17
C TYR A 125 1.56 -12.34 -8.42
N MET A 126 1.22 -13.55 -8.87
CA MET A 126 0.39 -13.77 -10.07
C MET A 126 -1.02 -13.17 -9.93
N GLU A 127 -1.58 -13.21 -8.73
CA GLU A 127 -2.88 -12.61 -8.41
C GLU A 127 -2.80 -11.08 -8.16
N SER A 128 -1.64 -10.46 -8.39
CA SER A 128 -1.38 -9.03 -8.17
C SER A 128 -1.72 -8.57 -6.74
N ARG A 129 -1.44 -9.41 -5.73
CA ARG A 129 -1.70 -9.10 -4.32
C ARG A 129 -0.67 -8.16 -3.71
N VAL A 130 0.47 -7.94 -4.36
CA VAL A 130 1.39 -6.84 -4.04
C VAL A 130 0.75 -5.54 -4.52
N ARG A 131 -0.11 -4.94 -3.69
CA ARG A 131 -0.96 -3.81 -4.08
C ARG A 131 -0.18 -2.54 -4.32
N TYR A 132 0.93 -2.37 -3.62
CA TYR A 132 1.82 -1.23 -3.72
C TYR A 132 3.25 -1.65 -3.42
N ILE A 133 4.21 -1.07 -4.13
CA ILE A 133 5.64 -1.18 -3.80
C ILE A 133 6.36 0.10 -4.22
N CYS A 134 7.26 0.62 -3.40
CA CYS A 134 8.08 1.77 -3.75
C CYS A 134 9.53 1.56 -3.33
N LEU A 135 10.41 2.31 -3.98
CA LEU A 135 11.81 2.47 -3.62
C LEU A 135 12.13 3.96 -3.61
N ASP A 136 12.56 4.47 -2.46
CA ASP A 136 12.99 5.85 -2.24
C ASP A 136 14.47 5.86 -1.87
N GLY A 137 15.30 6.16 -2.87
CA GLY A 137 16.73 5.90 -2.79
C GLY A 137 16.99 4.41 -2.63
N THR A 138 17.47 4.00 -1.46
CA THR A 138 17.69 2.59 -1.11
C THR A 138 16.54 2.01 -0.28
N LYS A 139 15.61 2.83 0.23
CA LYS A 139 14.58 2.38 1.17
C LYS A 139 13.34 1.91 0.44
N GLY A 140 13.00 0.65 0.63
CA GLY A 140 11.86 -0.01 0.03
C GLY A 140 10.70 -0.17 1.00
N ARG A 141 9.48 0.01 0.50
CA ARG A 141 8.25 -0.35 1.22
C ARG A 141 7.26 -1.04 0.29
N ALA A 142 6.50 -2.00 0.81
CA ALA A 142 5.46 -2.67 0.05
C ALA A 142 4.21 -2.94 0.89
N ILE A 143 3.07 -3.04 0.21
CA ILE A 143 1.78 -3.43 0.78
C ILE A 143 1.33 -4.70 0.05
N VAL A 144 1.11 -5.77 0.81
CA VAL A 144 0.65 -7.06 0.29
C VAL A 144 -0.70 -7.40 0.91
N GLU A 145 -1.71 -7.62 0.07
CA GLU A 145 -3.03 -8.04 0.52
C GLU A 145 -3.09 -9.55 0.71
N GLY A 146 -3.40 -10.00 1.93
CA GLY A 146 -3.64 -11.40 2.26
C GLY A 146 -4.95 -11.58 3.02
N SER A 147 -4.93 -12.32 4.12
CA SER A 147 -6.06 -12.35 5.07
C SER A 147 -6.27 -11.01 5.78
N GLN A 148 -5.23 -10.19 5.81
CA GLN A 148 -5.22 -8.80 6.23
C GLN A 148 -4.19 -8.07 5.37
N ILE A 149 -3.98 -6.79 5.64
CA ILE A 149 -2.97 -5.98 4.98
C ILE A 149 -1.62 -6.23 5.66
N TYR A 150 -0.63 -6.61 4.87
CA TYR A 150 0.74 -6.80 5.34
C TYR A 150 1.64 -5.71 4.77
N GLU A 151 2.47 -5.16 5.64
CA GLU A 151 3.42 -4.11 5.31
C GLU A 151 4.81 -4.70 5.38
N LEU A 152 5.62 -4.34 4.39
CA LEU A 152 7.00 -4.75 4.28
C LEU A 152 7.89 -3.54 4.19
N GLU A 153 9.04 -3.66 4.82
CA GLU A 153 10.15 -2.71 4.73
C GLU A 153 11.40 -3.47 4.32
N PHE A 154 12.24 -2.85 3.49
CA PHE A 154 13.50 -3.42 3.04
C PHE A 154 14.46 -2.34 2.59
N GLU A 155 15.72 -2.70 2.40
CA GLU A 155 16.70 -1.89 1.69
C GLU A 155 17.09 -2.58 0.39
N CYS A 156 17.26 -1.81 -0.68
CA CYS A 156 17.70 -2.29 -1.97
C CYS A 156 18.80 -1.36 -2.51
N GLU A 157 20.00 -1.90 -2.65
CA GLU A 157 21.14 -1.20 -3.26
C GLU A 157 21.79 -2.13 -4.28
N ASN A 158 21.98 -1.68 -5.52
CA ASN A 158 22.56 -2.50 -6.60
C ASN A 158 21.88 -3.87 -6.78
N ARG A 159 20.55 -3.93 -6.59
CA ARG A 159 19.74 -5.17 -6.59
C ARG A 159 20.05 -6.15 -5.46
N GLU A 160 20.88 -5.79 -4.49
CA GLU A 160 21.03 -6.51 -3.23
C GLU A 160 19.95 -6.05 -2.26
N ILE A 161 19.21 -7.02 -1.69
CA ILE A 161 18.16 -6.79 -0.70
C ILE A 161 18.71 -7.05 0.70
N ARG A 162 18.41 -6.14 1.62
CA ARG A 162 18.75 -6.21 3.04
C ARG A 162 17.57 -5.80 3.90
N ASN A 163 17.61 -6.15 5.19
CA ASN A 163 16.64 -5.69 6.19
C ASN A 163 15.18 -5.96 5.79
N LEU A 164 14.94 -7.02 5.02
CA LEU A 164 13.62 -7.36 4.54
C LEU A 164 12.79 -7.89 5.69
N THR A 165 11.73 -7.15 6.02
CA THR A 165 10.83 -7.48 7.11
C THR A 165 9.39 -7.40 6.65
N CYS A 166 8.54 -8.22 7.28
CA CYS A 166 7.10 -8.20 7.10
C CYS A 166 6.43 -8.20 8.48
N ASN A 167 5.39 -7.38 8.66
CA ASN A 167 4.60 -7.34 9.90
C ASN A 167 3.71 -8.59 10.13
N CYS A 168 3.95 -9.70 9.42
CA CYS A 168 3.26 -10.96 9.66
C CYS A 168 3.92 -11.75 10.79
N PHE A 169 3.18 -12.69 11.40
CA PHE A 169 3.67 -13.49 12.53
C PHE A 169 4.69 -14.59 12.16
N CYS A 170 5.26 -14.56 10.95
CA CYS A 170 6.26 -15.54 10.53
C CYS A 170 7.64 -15.16 11.11
N SER A 171 8.33 -16.12 11.70
CA SER A 171 9.73 -15.96 12.15
C SER A 171 10.75 -16.38 11.09
N TYR A 172 10.32 -16.42 9.83
CA TYR A 172 11.09 -16.90 8.68
C TYR A 172 10.62 -16.16 7.43
N PRO A 173 11.43 -16.15 6.35
CA PRO A 173 11.07 -15.55 5.06
C PRO A 173 9.70 -16.01 4.57
N CYS A 174 8.75 -15.08 4.51
CA CYS A 174 7.34 -15.38 4.31
C CYS A 174 6.92 -15.27 2.83
N LYS A 175 5.74 -15.79 2.53
CA LYS A 175 5.16 -15.69 1.17
C LYS A 175 4.94 -14.25 0.70
N HIS A 176 4.72 -13.29 1.62
CA HIS A 176 4.50 -11.89 1.27
C HIS A 176 5.82 -11.23 0.83
N GLU A 177 6.91 -11.52 1.54
CA GLU A 177 8.27 -11.09 1.18
C GLU A 177 8.66 -11.64 -0.18
N PHE A 178 8.46 -12.94 -0.39
CA PHE A 178 8.75 -13.55 -1.69
C PHE A 178 7.94 -12.93 -2.83
N ALA A 179 6.63 -12.74 -2.64
CA ALA A 179 5.77 -12.09 -3.62
C ALA A 179 6.21 -10.65 -3.94
N ALA A 180 6.55 -9.86 -2.91
CA ALA A 180 7.02 -8.50 -3.06
C ALA A 180 8.35 -8.43 -3.82
N MET A 181 9.27 -9.37 -3.59
CA MET A 181 10.54 -9.43 -4.32
C MET A 181 10.34 -9.80 -5.80
N LEU A 182 9.42 -10.73 -6.11
CA LEU A 182 9.03 -11.01 -7.50
C LEU A 182 8.48 -9.76 -8.19
N GLN A 183 7.57 -9.03 -7.52
CA GLN A 183 7.01 -7.79 -8.07
C GLN A 183 8.08 -6.70 -8.21
N LEU A 184 8.96 -6.55 -7.23
CA LEU A 184 10.07 -5.58 -7.27
C LEU A 184 10.97 -5.84 -8.47
N ARG A 185 11.34 -7.11 -8.68
CA ARG A 185 12.19 -7.53 -9.80
C ARG A 185 11.57 -7.19 -11.15
N GLU A 186 10.32 -7.59 -11.37
CA GLU A 186 9.58 -7.28 -12.61
C GLU A 186 9.48 -5.76 -12.82
N THR A 187 9.12 -5.01 -11.76
CA THR A 187 8.95 -3.56 -11.84
C THR A 187 10.25 -2.87 -12.23
N LEU A 188 11.37 -3.25 -11.61
CA LEU A 188 12.69 -2.70 -11.92
C LEU A 188 13.15 -3.05 -13.35
N GLU A 189 12.84 -4.26 -13.84
CA GLU A 189 13.12 -4.64 -15.23
C GLU A 189 12.33 -3.80 -16.23
N LEU A 190 11.04 -3.57 -15.96
CA LEU A 190 10.18 -2.73 -16.80
C LEU A 190 10.61 -1.26 -16.78
N ILE A 191 11.04 -0.75 -15.61
CA ILE A 191 11.59 0.60 -15.48
C ILE A 191 12.90 0.70 -16.28
N ALA A 192 13.83 -0.23 -16.10
CA ALA A 192 15.11 -0.23 -16.82
C ALA A 192 14.90 -0.29 -18.34
N LYS A 193 13.89 -1.03 -18.81
CA LYS A 193 13.58 -1.17 -20.23
C LYS A 193 12.94 0.07 -20.86
N ASN A 194 12.03 0.73 -20.15
CA ASN A 194 11.13 1.72 -20.76
C ASN A 194 11.28 3.14 -20.19
N TYR A 195 11.76 3.28 -18.96
CA TYR A 195 11.68 4.52 -18.17
C TYR A 195 12.97 4.84 -17.42
N GLU A 196 14.11 4.36 -17.91
CA GLU A 196 15.41 4.48 -17.22
C GLU A 196 15.77 5.95 -16.92
N SER A 197 15.50 6.85 -17.87
CA SER A 197 15.82 8.27 -17.72
C SER A 197 15.00 8.95 -16.63
N GLN A 198 13.71 8.60 -16.52
CA GLN A 198 12.79 9.14 -15.53
C GLN A 198 13.19 8.68 -14.13
N HIS A 199 13.49 7.39 -13.98
CA HIS A 199 13.94 6.82 -12.72
C HIS A 199 15.28 7.39 -12.25
N LYS A 200 16.27 7.50 -13.15
CA LYS A 200 17.59 8.08 -12.81
C LYS A 200 17.50 9.54 -12.35
N ALA A 201 16.52 10.29 -12.84
CA ALA A 201 16.35 11.70 -12.48
C ALA A 201 15.91 11.91 -11.03
N THR A 202 15.15 10.96 -10.46
CA THR A 202 14.57 11.09 -9.12
C THR A 202 15.13 10.09 -8.11
N ASN A 203 15.74 8.99 -8.58
CA ASN A 203 16.14 7.84 -7.78
C ASN A 203 14.98 7.32 -6.90
N TYR A 204 13.77 7.41 -7.45
CA TYR A 204 12.53 7.08 -6.77
C TYR A 204 11.57 6.41 -7.75
N PHE A 205 10.83 5.42 -7.28
CA PHE A 205 9.57 5.05 -7.90
C PHE A 205 8.55 4.59 -6.85
N ALA A 206 7.28 4.74 -7.18
CA ALA A 206 6.18 4.01 -6.55
C ALA A 206 5.34 3.33 -7.61
N ALA A 207 4.96 2.08 -7.34
CA ALA A 207 4.13 1.25 -8.18
C ALA A 207 2.86 0.85 -7.44
N VAL A 208 1.70 0.99 -8.08
CA VAL A 208 0.40 0.59 -7.54
C VAL A 208 -0.34 -0.28 -8.55
N VAL A 209 -1.00 -1.34 -8.10
CA VAL A 209 -1.80 -2.21 -8.98
C VAL A 209 -2.85 -1.36 -9.71
N LYS A 210 -3.02 -1.59 -11.02
CA LYS A 210 -3.98 -0.83 -11.85
C LYS A 210 -5.39 -0.86 -11.26
N GLY A 211 -5.87 -2.05 -10.88
CA GLY A 211 -7.19 -2.23 -10.26
C GLY A 211 -7.33 -1.51 -8.92
N THR A 212 -6.27 -1.46 -8.10
CA THR A 212 -6.25 -0.68 -6.86
C THR A 212 -6.46 0.80 -7.15
N LEU A 213 -5.68 1.37 -8.07
CA LEU A 213 -5.82 2.79 -8.40
C LEU A 213 -7.24 3.11 -8.89
N MET A 214 -7.81 2.27 -9.76
CA MET A 214 -9.19 2.46 -10.24
C MET A 214 -10.19 2.43 -9.09
N SER A 215 -10.12 1.38 -8.24
CA SER A 215 -11.09 1.17 -7.16
C SER A 215 -11.07 2.29 -6.11
N PHE A 216 -9.89 2.81 -5.78
CA PHE A 216 -9.74 3.77 -4.69
C PHE A 216 -9.73 5.22 -5.16
N ALA A 217 -8.97 5.54 -6.22
CA ALA A 217 -8.74 6.91 -6.63
C ALA A 217 -9.74 7.41 -7.69
N ILE A 218 -10.53 6.51 -8.31
CA ILE A 218 -11.39 6.84 -9.45
C ILE A 218 -12.86 6.47 -9.20
N ASP A 219 -13.19 5.21 -8.88
CA ASP A 219 -14.58 4.70 -8.85
C ASP A 219 -15.54 5.50 -7.95
N GLY A 220 -15.02 6.21 -6.96
CA GLY A 220 -15.79 7.05 -6.04
C GLY A 220 -15.99 8.49 -6.43
N LYS A 221 -15.41 8.95 -7.53
CA LYS A 221 -15.35 10.37 -7.85
C LYS A 221 -16.35 10.72 -8.95
N ASP A 222 -17.14 11.76 -8.69
CA ASP A 222 -18.09 12.32 -9.67
C ASP A 222 -17.41 13.21 -10.73
N ALA A 223 -16.21 13.72 -10.43
CA ALA A 223 -15.45 14.60 -11.29
C ALA A 223 -13.95 14.32 -11.22
N GLY A 224 -13.26 14.58 -12.33
CA GLY A 224 -11.82 14.40 -12.48
C GLY A 224 -11.42 14.42 -13.95
N SER A 225 -10.12 14.29 -14.20
CA SER A 225 -9.59 14.18 -15.57
C SER A 225 -8.52 13.11 -15.63
N ILE A 226 -8.57 12.29 -16.68
CA ILE A 226 -7.50 11.35 -17.02
C ILE A 226 -6.99 11.76 -18.40
N LEU A 227 -5.70 12.06 -18.49
CA LEU A 227 -5.05 12.36 -19.76
C LEU A 227 -4.27 11.13 -20.21
N LEU A 228 -4.70 10.52 -21.31
CA LEU A 228 -3.99 9.43 -21.98
C LEU A 228 -3.27 10.02 -23.20
N ARG A 229 -1.95 9.81 -23.30
CA ARG A 229 -1.12 10.26 -24.43
C ARG A 229 -0.46 9.08 -25.09
#